data_AF-A0A5F5XFM9-F1
#
_entry.id   AF-A0A5F5XFM9-F1
#
_cell.length_a   1.000
_cell.length_b   1.000
_cell.length_c   1.000
_cell.angle_alpha   90.00
_cell.angle_beta   90.00
_cell.angle_gamma   90.00
#
_symmetry.space_group_name_H-M   'P 1'
#
loop_
_entity.id
_entity.type
_entity.pdbx_description
1 polymer ?
#
loop_
_entity_poly.entity_id
_entity_poly.type
_entity_poly.pdbx_seq_one_letter_code
_entity_poly.pdbx_strand_id
1 'polypeptide(L)'
;MLLIQGPPFEIAVLSKTSAALLQILILQGSLCMSSAAEPHLFKARQHLGKMICLKFAQAHSFPGQSLTEGIRGQIIARQLLKVKRTDLLRNLPSHVTAGRLHPHPSSAFSPPPSQTASVSQARGLTRDGSAGRACLLPVARLAWQSRVRAAPGTREFSSGCGDSPPHVPVHELSTDSVINVIANMTTTIQSVFPNLQVFPALGNHDYWPQDQLPVVTSKVYNAVANLWEPWLDEEAIHTLRKGGFYSQKVSPNLNLRIISLNTNLYYGPNIMTLNKTDPANQFEWLEKTLNTSQQNKEKVYIIAHIPVGYVPHSRNITSMRELYNEKLIDIFRRYSNVIAGQFYGHTHRDSIMVLSDKKGRPVNSLFVAPAVTPVKSVAEKLTNNPGVRLFQYDPHDYKLLDMLQYYLNLTDANLKGESDWKLEYMLTQTYDIEDLQPKSLYALAKQFAVLDSEQFIKYYNYFFVSYDSSAICNGECKSYHVCAIMSLDHISYEDCLKQYYIKHYP
;
A
#
# COMPACT_ATOMS: atom_id res chain seq x y z
N MET A 1 -2.38 -4.34 2.10
CA MET A 1 -2.23 -5.69 2.69
C MET A 1 -3.60 -6.32 2.72
N LEU A 2 -3.76 -7.56 2.25
CA LEU A 2 -5.05 -8.26 2.23
C LEU A 2 -5.08 -9.34 3.32
N LEU A 3 -6.23 -9.56 3.93
CA LEU A 3 -6.45 -10.53 5.00
C LEU A 3 -7.63 -11.42 4.60
N ILE A 4 -7.37 -12.72 4.43
CA ILE A 4 -8.32 -13.70 3.86
C ILE A 4 -8.49 -14.89 4.81
N GLN A 5 -9.74 -15.23 5.10
CA GLN A 5 -10.08 -16.47 5.81
C GLN A 5 -9.78 -17.69 4.94
N GLY A 6 -9.09 -18.68 5.49
CA GLY A 6 -9.08 -20.02 4.91
C GLY A 6 -8.09 -21.00 5.57
N PRO A 7 -8.50 -22.28 5.80
CA PRO A 7 -7.57 -23.36 6.14
C PRO A 7 -6.67 -23.68 4.93
N PRO A 8 -5.57 -24.43 5.12
CA PRO A 8 -4.80 -24.97 4.00
C PRO A 8 -5.60 -26.04 3.24
N PHE A 9 -5.64 -25.98 1.91
CA PHE A 9 -5.41 -27.09 0.96
C PHE A 9 -5.62 -26.67 -0.52
N GLU A 10 -5.04 -27.46 -1.43
CA GLU A 10 -5.13 -27.44 -2.90
C GLU A 10 -4.88 -26.12 -3.67
N ILE A 11 -3.67 -26.00 -4.22
CA ILE A 11 -3.29 -24.97 -5.21
C ILE A 11 -3.61 -25.48 -6.63
N ALA A 12 -4.70 -25.00 -7.23
CA ALA A 12 -5.04 -25.30 -8.63
C ALA A 12 -4.46 -24.25 -9.60
N VAL A 13 -3.48 -24.64 -10.42
CA VAL A 13 -2.76 -23.73 -11.33
C VAL A 13 -3.39 -23.69 -12.73
N LEU A 14 -4.24 -22.70 -12.99
CA LEU A 14 -4.82 -22.35 -14.31
C LEU A 14 -5.17 -20.86 -14.36
N SER A 15 -5.30 -20.17 -15.50
CA SER A 15 -4.69 -20.31 -16.84
C SER A 15 -4.99 -19.02 -17.63
N LYS A 16 -4.22 -18.70 -18.67
CA LYS A 16 -4.28 -17.44 -19.43
C LYS A 16 -5.68 -17.16 -20.02
N THR A 17 -6.35 -16.06 -19.63
CA THR A 17 -7.46 -15.48 -20.42
C THR A 17 -7.85 -14.03 -20.06
N SER A 18 -7.71 -13.59 -18.80
CA SER A 18 -8.22 -12.28 -18.33
C SER A 18 -7.55 -11.02 -18.92
N ALA A 19 -6.45 -11.14 -19.67
CA ALA A 19 -5.61 -10.00 -20.09
C ALA A 19 -6.30 -9.03 -21.06
N ALA A 20 -7.12 -9.53 -22.00
CA ALA A 20 -7.69 -8.73 -23.09
C ALA A 20 -8.59 -7.56 -22.63
N LEU A 21 -9.25 -7.70 -21.47
CA LEU A 21 -10.10 -6.65 -20.89
C LEU A 21 -9.32 -5.55 -20.16
N LEU A 22 -8.02 -5.73 -19.91
CA LEU A 22 -7.19 -4.75 -19.18
C LEU A 22 -6.61 -3.66 -20.10
N GLN A 23 -6.28 -3.99 -21.35
CA GLN A 23 -5.70 -3.06 -22.32
C GLN A 23 -6.61 -1.86 -22.65
N ILE A 24 -7.94 -2.05 -22.63
CA ILE A 24 -8.91 -1.00 -23.01
C ILE A 24 -8.94 0.14 -21.97
N LEU A 25 -8.81 -0.17 -20.68
CA LEU A 25 -8.82 0.83 -19.60
C LEU A 25 -7.51 1.63 -19.55
N ILE A 26 -6.37 0.98 -19.79
CA ILE A 26 -5.05 1.64 -19.80
C ILE A 26 -4.99 2.71 -20.91
N LEU A 27 -5.53 2.42 -22.10
CA LEU A 27 -5.55 3.37 -23.23
C LEU A 27 -6.44 4.60 -22.99
N GLN A 28 -7.47 4.52 -22.14
CA GLN A 28 -8.32 5.68 -21.82
C GLN A 28 -7.66 6.65 -20.83
N GLY A 29 -6.84 6.16 -19.90
CA GLY A 29 -6.05 7.02 -19.00
C GLY A 29 -5.07 7.92 -19.75
N SER A 30 -4.33 7.36 -20.70
CA SER A 30 -3.28 8.08 -21.45
C SER A 30 -3.82 9.19 -22.37
N LEU A 31 -5.09 9.13 -22.78
CA LEU A 31 -5.70 10.14 -23.65
C LEU A 31 -6.20 11.39 -22.91
N CYS A 32 -6.34 11.34 -21.59
CA CYS A 32 -6.98 12.42 -20.82
C CYS A 32 -6.01 13.47 -20.24
N MET A 33 -4.69 13.31 -20.42
CA MET A 33 -3.66 14.25 -19.92
C MET A 33 -2.80 14.90 -21.02
N SER A 34 -3.16 14.73 -22.30
CA SER A 34 -2.42 15.29 -23.45
C SER A 34 -3.13 16.50 -24.11
N SER A 35 -4.07 17.14 -23.42
CA SER A 35 -4.93 18.21 -23.97
C SER A 35 -4.61 19.63 -23.50
N ALA A 36 -3.48 19.84 -22.82
CA ALA A 36 -3.06 21.15 -22.29
C ALA A 36 -2.18 21.97 -23.27
N ALA A 37 -1.93 21.47 -24.47
CA ALA A 37 -1.17 22.14 -25.52
C ALA A 37 -1.94 22.15 -26.85
N GLU A 38 -1.66 23.15 -27.70
CA GLU A 38 -2.15 23.32 -29.08
C GLU A 38 -3.68 23.45 -29.31
N PRO A 39 -4.25 24.66 -29.15
CA PRO A 39 -5.68 24.92 -29.41
C PRO A 39 -6.16 24.64 -30.85
N HIS A 40 -5.26 24.60 -31.84
CA HIS A 40 -5.62 24.62 -33.26
C HIS A 40 -5.97 23.23 -33.85
N LEU A 41 -5.60 22.13 -33.21
CA LEU A 41 -5.87 20.76 -33.70
C LEU A 41 -7.29 20.24 -33.40
N PHE A 42 -8.08 20.99 -32.62
CA PHE A 42 -9.38 20.56 -32.09
C PHE A 42 -10.43 20.27 -33.17
N LYS A 43 -10.50 21.07 -34.25
CA LYS A 43 -11.49 20.89 -35.33
C LYS A 43 -11.21 19.68 -36.25
N ALA A 44 -9.95 19.27 -36.40
CA ALA A 44 -9.61 18.11 -37.22
C ALA A 44 -9.90 16.78 -36.50
N ARG A 45 -9.56 16.67 -35.20
CA ARG A 45 -9.67 15.40 -34.46
C ARG A 45 -11.12 15.02 -34.11
N GLN A 46 -12.06 15.96 -33.99
CA GLN A 46 -13.48 15.63 -33.77
C GLN A 46 -14.13 14.84 -34.92
N HIS A 47 -13.67 15.00 -36.17
CA HIS A 47 -14.19 14.22 -37.29
C HIS A 47 -13.72 12.75 -37.27
N LEU A 48 -12.49 12.49 -36.81
CA LEU A 48 -11.95 11.13 -36.76
C LEU A 48 -12.55 10.31 -35.61
N GLY A 49 -12.72 10.90 -34.42
CA GLY A 49 -13.34 10.23 -33.27
C GLY A 49 -14.78 9.74 -33.54
N LYS A 50 -15.56 10.50 -34.31
CA LYS A 50 -16.94 10.12 -34.68
C LYS A 50 -17.03 8.92 -35.63
N MET A 51 -15.97 8.54 -36.34
CA MET A 51 -15.97 7.32 -37.17
C MET A 51 -15.74 6.03 -36.37
N ILE A 52 -15.04 6.10 -35.23
CA ILE A 52 -14.62 4.91 -34.47
C ILE A 52 -15.76 4.38 -33.59
N CYS A 53 -16.48 5.26 -32.88
CA CYS A 53 -17.61 4.84 -32.02
C CYS A 53 -18.79 4.19 -32.77
N LEU A 54 -18.88 4.38 -34.09
CA LEU A 54 -19.96 3.86 -34.93
C LEU A 54 -19.78 2.39 -35.36
N LYS A 55 -18.67 1.73 -34.99
CA LYS A 55 -18.41 0.31 -35.31
C LYS A 55 -18.60 -0.69 -34.16
N PHE A 56 -18.91 -0.24 -32.95
CA PHE A 56 -19.09 -1.12 -31.78
C PHE A 56 -20.56 -1.36 -31.36
N ALA A 57 -21.52 -0.78 -32.08
CA ALA A 57 -22.94 -0.75 -31.68
C ALA A 57 -23.87 -1.76 -32.41
N GLN A 58 -23.32 -2.80 -33.06
CA GLN A 58 -24.10 -3.88 -33.68
C GLN A 58 -23.47 -5.27 -33.45
N ALA A 59 -23.63 -5.80 -32.24
CA ALA A 59 -23.53 -7.22 -31.93
C ALA A 59 -24.41 -7.54 -30.70
N HIS A 60 -25.00 -8.75 -30.67
CA HIS A 60 -25.82 -9.36 -29.61
C HIS A 60 -27.32 -9.00 -29.50
N SER A 61 -28.14 -9.71 -30.26
CA SER A 61 -29.44 -10.24 -29.79
C SER A 61 -29.95 -11.42 -30.64
N PHE A 62 -29.71 -12.65 -30.12
CA PHE A 62 -30.54 -13.89 -30.13
C PHE A 62 -31.39 -14.35 -31.36
N PRO A 63 -31.74 -15.66 -31.50
CA PRO A 63 -31.09 -16.91 -31.03
C PRO A 63 -31.03 -18.06 -32.09
N GLY A 64 -30.33 -19.17 -31.78
CA GLY A 64 -30.75 -20.53 -32.21
C GLY A 64 -30.06 -21.22 -33.41
N GLN A 65 -29.56 -22.45 -33.15
CA GLN A 65 -29.33 -23.59 -34.06
C GLN A 65 -28.40 -23.47 -35.32
N SER A 66 -27.17 -23.95 -35.15
CA SER A 66 -26.57 -25.11 -35.89
C SER A 66 -26.60 -25.16 -37.44
N LEU A 67 -25.49 -24.77 -38.10
CA LEU A 67 -24.63 -25.70 -38.90
C LEU A 67 -23.37 -25.01 -39.49
N THR A 68 -22.48 -25.86 -40.01
CA THR A 68 -21.13 -25.67 -40.61
C THR A 68 -20.86 -24.48 -41.56
N GLU A 69 -19.62 -23.95 -41.47
CA GLU A 69 -18.74 -23.36 -42.52
C GLU A 69 -19.29 -22.36 -43.58
N GLY A 70 -18.67 -21.17 -43.75
CA GLY A 70 -19.02 -20.28 -44.87
C GLY A 70 -18.50 -18.82 -44.86
N ILE A 71 -17.22 -18.65 -45.22
CA ILE A 71 -16.49 -17.43 -45.65
C ILE A 71 -17.31 -16.21 -46.22
N ARG A 72 -17.00 -14.99 -45.70
CA ARG A 72 -17.16 -13.61 -46.27
C ARG A 72 -18.57 -13.02 -46.55
N GLY A 73 -18.75 -11.74 -46.17
CA GLY A 73 -19.76 -10.82 -46.74
C GLY A 73 -19.89 -9.48 -45.96
N GLN A 74 -20.06 -8.35 -46.65
CA GLN A 74 -20.31 -7.02 -46.05
C GLN A 74 -21.58 -6.39 -46.65
N ILE A 75 -22.27 -5.48 -45.92
CA ILE A 75 -22.65 -4.09 -46.33
C ILE A 75 -23.86 -3.52 -45.53
N ILE A 76 -23.58 -2.45 -44.77
CA ILE A 76 -24.34 -1.18 -44.54
C ILE A 76 -25.85 -1.20 -44.14
N ALA A 77 -26.20 -0.34 -43.16
CA ALA A 77 -27.55 -0.11 -42.62
C ALA A 77 -28.14 1.27 -43.00
N ARG A 78 -29.46 1.49 -42.77
CA ARG A 78 -30.09 2.83 -42.53
C ARG A 78 -31.58 2.78 -42.13
N GLN A 79 -31.97 3.61 -41.13
CA GLN A 79 -33.25 4.35 -41.00
C GLN A 79 -34.58 3.55 -40.85
N LEU A 80 -35.70 3.99 -40.23
CA LEU A 80 -36.15 5.11 -39.35
C LEU A 80 -37.42 4.58 -38.59
N LEU A 81 -38.25 5.24 -37.75
CA LEU A 81 -38.53 6.63 -37.29
C LEU A 81 -39.27 6.55 -35.91
N LYS A 82 -39.91 7.65 -35.44
CA LYS A 82 -40.85 7.81 -34.29
C LYS A 82 -40.22 7.73 -32.88
N VAL A 83 -39.94 8.81 -32.14
CA VAL A 83 -40.50 10.18 -31.98
C VAL A 83 -41.80 10.26 -31.18
N LYS A 84 -41.72 10.93 -30.01
CA LYS A 84 -42.71 11.90 -29.48
C LYS A 84 -41.95 13.04 -28.77
N ARG A 85 -42.49 14.26 -28.82
CA ARG A 85 -41.88 15.51 -28.31
C ARG A 85 -42.95 16.58 -28.10
N THR A 86 -42.87 17.30 -26.97
CA THR A 86 -43.48 18.61 -26.65
C THR A 86 -42.77 19.10 -25.38
N ASP A 87 -42.04 20.21 -25.23
CA ASP A 87 -41.94 21.57 -25.83
C ASP A 87 -42.65 22.68 -25.02
N LEU A 88 -41.85 23.57 -24.41
CA LEU A 88 -42.07 24.99 -23.99
C LEU A 88 -40.78 25.42 -23.24
N LEU A 89 -39.88 26.27 -23.79
CA LEU A 89 -39.89 27.75 -23.86
C LEU A 89 -39.81 28.44 -22.46
N ARG A 90 -39.00 29.49 -22.20
CA ARG A 90 -38.13 30.32 -23.07
C ARG A 90 -37.08 31.12 -22.24
N ASN A 91 -36.16 31.81 -22.95
CA ASN A 91 -35.40 33.03 -22.60
C ASN A 91 -33.94 32.95 -22.06
N LEU A 92 -33.20 33.96 -22.51
CA LEU A 92 -31.79 34.38 -22.30
C LEU A 92 -31.83 35.93 -22.45
N PRO A 93 -30.87 36.75 -21.95
CA PRO A 93 -29.62 36.95 -22.70
C PRO A 93 -28.34 37.36 -21.92
N SER A 94 -27.23 37.26 -22.67
CA SER A 94 -25.85 37.69 -22.46
C SER A 94 -25.54 39.07 -21.86
N HIS A 95 -24.32 39.20 -21.31
CA HIS A 95 -23.45 40.37 -21.54
C HIS A 95 -21.97 39.98 -21.70
N VAL A 96 -21.17 40.87 -22.32
CA VAL A 96 -19.76 40.66 -22.75
C VAL A 96 -18.97 41.96 -22.65
N THR A 97 -17.68 41.89 -22.26
CA THR A 97 -16.68 42.95 -22.51
C THR A 97 -15.27 42.35 -22.67
N ALA A 98 -14.37 43.04 -23.39
CA ALA A 98 -13.05 42.51 -23.77
C ALA A 98 -12.00 43.61 -24.11
N GLY A 99 -10.71 43.28 -23.94
CA GLY A 99 -9.51 43.98 -24.44
C GLY A 99 -8.27 43.12 -24.13
N ARG A 100 -7.31 42.82 -25.03
CA ARG A 100 -6.44 43.63 -25.92
C ARG A 100 -5.29 44.34 -25.16
N LEU A 101 -4.02 44.32 -25.60
CA LEU A 101 -3.44 44.02 -26.94
C LEU A 101 -1.98 43.46 -26.90
N HIS A 102 -1.42 43.23 -28.10
CA HIS A 102 -0.11 42.64 -28.50
C HIS A 102 1.06 43.68 -28.51
N PRO A 103 2.39 43.38 -28.77
CA PRO A 103 2.90 42.47 -29.82
C PRO A 103 4.29 41.76 -29.71
N HIS A 104 4.54 40.91 -30.74
CA HIS A 104 5.82 40.33 -31.23
C HIS A 104 6.58 41.34 -32.14
N PRO A 105 7.89 41.19 -32.55
CA PRO A 105 8.56 40.00 -33.12
C PRO A 105 9.98 39.72 -32.53
N SER A 106 10.82 38.74 -32.91
CA SER A 106 11.36 38.40 -34.25
C SER A 106 11.81 36.92 -34.42
N SER A 107 12.60 36.62 -35.45
CA SER A 107 12.69 35.30 -36.11
C SER A 107 14.05 34.58 -36.02
N ALA A 108 13.96 33.25 -35.81
CA ALA A 108 14.81 32.18 -36.34
C ALA A 108 16.33 32.41 -36.56
N PHE A 109 17.15 31.78 -35.71
CA PHE A 109 18.43 31.13 -36.07
C PHE A 109 18.74 29.99 -35.08
N SER A 110 19.61 29.05 -35.45
CA SER A 110 20.08 27.92 -34.62
C SER A 110 21.57 27.66 -34.92
N PRO A 111 22.34 26.92 -34.09
CA PRO A 111 22.09 26.38 -32.73
C PRO A 111 23.10 26.98 -31.69
N PRO A 112 22.95 26.73 -30.36
CA PRO A 112 23.50 25.52 -29.72
C PRO A 112 22.60 24.93 -28.59
N PRO A 113 22.90 23.73 -28.06
CA PRO A 113 22.08 23.09 -27.01
C PRO A 113 22.42 23.58 -25.59
N SER A 114 21.69 24.57 -25.07
CA SER A 114 21.89 25.08 -23.70
C SER A 114 20.63 25.64 -23.02
N GLN A 115 19.50 24.91 -23.07
CA GLN A 115 18.35 25.22 -22.19
C GLN A 115 17.47 24.01 -21.82
N THR A 116 18.09 22.88 -21.52
CA THR A 116 17.47 21.75 -20.82
C THR A 116 18.39 21.27 -19.70
N ALA A 117 17.79 20.90 -18.56
CA ALA A 117 18.43 20.47 -17.31
C ALA A 117 19.27 21.53 -16.57
N SER A 118 18.78 21.92 -15.38
CA SER A 118 19.58 22.45 -14.27
C SER A 118 20.23 21.34 -13.42
N VAL A 119 20.59 20.20 -14.05
CA VAL A 119 21.44 19.13 -13.48
C VAL A 119 22.24 18.48 -14.61
N SER A 120 23.55 18.72 -14.69
CA SER A 120 24.51 17.69 -15.14
C SER A 120 25.98 18.09 -14.90
N GLN A 121 26.61 17.47 -13.90
CA GLN A 121 27.88 16.74 -14.02
C GLN A 121 28.19 16.09 -12.65
N ALA A 122 28.63 14.83 -12.54
CA ALA A 122 29.11 13.94 -13.60
C ALA A 122 28.68 12.46 -13.42
N ARG A 123 28.44 11.79 -14.56
CA ARG A 123 28.46 10.33 -14.82
C ARG A 123 27.48 9.43 -14.04
N GLY A 124 26.49 8.88 -14.77
CA GLY A 124 25.70 7.73 -14.30
C GLY A 124 24.25 7.67 -14.80
N LEU A 125 24.03 7.64 -16.13
CA LEU A 125 22.67 7.52 -16.70
C LEU A 125 22.08 6.12 -16.51
N THR A 126 21.35 5.91 -15.41
CA THR A 126 20.26 4.93 -15.37
C THR A 126 18.96 5.60 -15.84
N ARG A 127 18.09 4.82 -16.49
CA ARG A 127 17.02 5.37 -17.36
C ARG A 127 15.94 6.13 -16.59
N ASP A 128 15.52 7.23 -17.21
CA ASP A 128 14.26 7.93 -16.94
C ASP A 128 13.07 6.94 -16.99
N GLY A 129 12.16 7.05 -16.03
CA GLY A 129 11.21 5.99 -15.71
C GLY A 129 10.12 6.44 -14.75
N SER A 130 9.05 7.01 -15.29
CA SER A 130 7.91 7.60 -14.57
C SER A 130 6.95 6.58 -13.93
N ALA A 131 7.49 5.54 -13.27
CA ALA A 131 6.77 4.47 -12.60
C ALA A 131 6.27 4.86 -11.19
N GLY A 132 5.55 5.98 -11.09
CA GLY A 132 5.20 6.65 -9.83
C GLY A 132 3.70 6.83 -9.55
N ARG A 133 2.83 5.89 -9.97
CA ARG A 133 1.40 5.82 -9.58
C ARG A 133 0.80 4.40 -9.74
N ALA A 134 -0.19 4.09 -8.90
CA ALA A 134 -1.25 3.09 -9.13
C ALA A 134 -0.88 1.59 -9.34
N CYS A 135 0.08 1.03 -8.58
CA CYS A 135 0.38 -0.42 -8.62
C CYS A 135 -0.35 -1.30 -7.57
N LEU A 136 -1.29 -0.77 -6.79
CA LEU A 136 -2.16 -1.58 -5.89
C LEU A 136 -3.15 -2.49 -6.66
N LEU A 137 -3.51 -2.10 -7.90
CA LEU A 137 -4.70 -2.62 -8.58
C LEU A 137 -4.55 -3.97 -9.28
N PRO A 138 -3.48 -4.26 -10.06
CA PRO A 138 -3.42 -5.51 -10.82
C PRO A 138 -3.37 -6.72 -9.90
N VAL A 139 -2.56 -6.64 -8.84
CA VAL A 139 -2.28 -7.75 -7.93
C VAL A 139 -3.47 -8.13 -7.07
N ALA A 140 -4.11 -7.15 -6.43
CA ALA A 140 -5.27 -7.43 -5.60
C ALA A 140 -6.41 -8.04 -6.45
N ARG A 141 -6.53 -7.62 -7.72
CA ARG A 141 -7.48 -8.22 -8.68
C ARG A 141 -7.04 -9.60 -9.19
N LEU A 142 -5.74 -9.87 -9.33
CA LEU A 142 -5.21 -11.16 -9.77
C LEU A 142 -5.20 -12.22 -8.64
N ALA A 143 -4.87 -11.84 -7.40
CA ALA A 143 -4.99 -12.69 -6.22
C ALA A 143 -6.45 -13.03 -5.90
N TRP A 144 -7.35 -12.06 -6.08
CA TRP A 144 -8.80 -12.28 -6.09
C TRP A 144 -9.19 -13.27 -7.21
N GLN A 145 -8.85 -12.98 -8.48
CA GLN A 145 -9.22 -13.86 -9.61
C GLN A 145 -8.64 -15.27 -9.54
N SER A 146 -7.44 -15.48 -8.97
CA SER A 146 -6.86 -16.82 -8.81
C SER A 146 -7.46 -17.61 -7.64
N ARG A 147 -8.13 -16.96 -6.67
CA ARG A 147 -8.88 -17.63 -5.58
C ARG A 147 -10.41 -17.61 -5.74
N VAL A 148 -10.99 -16.94 -6.76
CA VAL A 148 -12.46 -16.91 -7.03
C VAL A 148 -12.99 -18.20 -7.67
N ARG A 149 -12.56 -19.34 -7.14
CA ARG A 149 -13.32 -20.61 -7.06
C ARG A 149 -13.40 -21.18 -5.65
N ALA A 150 -12.94 -20.44 -4.63
CA ALA A 150 -13.20 -20.77 -3.24
C ALA A 150 -14.72 -20.81 -2.97
N ALA A 151 -15.13 -21.69 -2.06
CA ALA A 151 -16.54 -22.00 -1.83
C ALA A 151 -17.33 -20.79 -1.28
N PRO A 152 -18.66 -20.74 -1.46
CA PRO A 152 -19.51 -19.72 -0.88
C PRO A 152 -19.33 -19.63 0.64
N GLY A 153 -18.70 -18.55 1.12
CA GLY A 153 -18.43 -18.34 2.54
C GLY A 153 -17.03 -17.86 2.91
N THR A 154 -16.09 -17.69 1.96
CA THR A 154 -14.83 -16.97 2.23
C THR A 154 -15.10 -15.53 2.68
N ARG A 155 -14.31 -15.05 3.65
CA ARG A 155 -14.39 -13.71 4.22
C ARG A 155 -13.06 -13.02 4.02
N GLU A 156 -13.11 -11.78 3.55
CA GLU A 156 -11.92 -11.03 3.13
C GLU A 156 -12.04 -9.57 3.57
N PHE A 157 -10.93 -8.97 3.96
CA PHE A 157 -10.82 -7.55 4.26
C PHE A 157 -9.41 -7.05 3.99
N SER A 158 -9.24 -5.76 3.72
CA SER A 158 -7.94 -5.15 3.41
C SER A 158 -7.50 -4.19 4.51
N SER A 159 -6.20 -4.05 4.72
CA SER A 159 -5.62 -2.90 5.43
C SER A 159 -4.66 -2.13 4.53
N GLY A 160 -4.67 -0.81 4.68
CA GLY A 160 -3.80 0.11 3.94
C GLY A 160 -3.01 0.97 4.90
N CYS A 161 -1.71 0.70 5.07
CA CYS A 161 -0.86 1.39 6.04
C CYS A 161 -0.37 2.78 5.55
N GLY A 162 -1.17 3.52 4.78
CA GLY A 162 -0.89 4.91 4.37
C GLY A 162 0.21 5.10 3.32
N ASP A 163 0.70 6.35 3.26
CA ASP A 163 1.69 6.92 2.34
C ASP A 163 1.23 6.93 0.87
N SER A 164 0.25 7.78 0.59
CA SER A 164 -0.31 8.01 -0.74
C SER A 164 0.46 9.07 -1.57
N PRO A 165 0.87 10.24 -1.00
CA PRO A 165 1.58 11.29 -1.75
C PRO A 165 3.03 10.92 -2.11
N PRO A 166 3.60 11.52 -3.18
CA PRO A 166 4.97 11.24 -3.60
C PRO A 166 5.99 11.89 -2.65
N HIS A 167 7.20 11.31 -2.60
CA HIS A 167 8.36 11.91 -1.94
C HIS A 167 8.90 13.07 -2.79
N VAL A 168 8.45 14.29 -2.49
CA VAL A 168 8.89 15.56 -3.13
C VAL A 168 9.09 16.64 -2.05
N PRO A 169 9.88 17.69 -2.30
CA PRO A 169 10.01 18.83 -1.39
C PRO A 169 8.66 19.39 -0.92
N VAL A 170 8.57 19.77 0.36
CA VAL A 170 7.32 20.25 1.01
C VAL A 170 6.61 21.35 0.23
N HIS A 171 7.36 22.22 -0.46
CA HIS A 171 6.83 23.35 -1.23
C HIS A 171 6.23 22.97 -2.60
N GLU A 172 6.41 21.73 -3.06
CA GLU A 172 5.76 21.20 -4.27
C GLU A 172 4.37 20.58 -3.95
N LEU A 173 4.05 20.41 -2.66
CA LEU A 173 2.76 19.91 -2.18
C LEU A 173 1.96 20.99 -1.45
N SER A 174 0.70 20.67 -1.19
CA SER A 174 -0.21 21.43 -0.33
C SER A 174 -1.15 20.46 0.38
N THR A 175 -1.86 20.92 1.42
CA THR A 175 -2.90 20.12 2.09
C THR A 175 -3.94 19.58 1.10
N ASP A 176 -4.30 20.37 0.08
CA ASP A 176 -5.31 19.99 -0.90
C ASP A 176 -4.73 19.04 -1.96
N SER A 177 -3.46 19.19 -2.33
CA SER A 177 -2.74 18.19 -3.15
C SER A 177 -2.68 16.83 -2.45
N VAL A 178 -2.37 16.80 -1.15
CA VAL A 178 -2.33 15.58 -0.33
C VAL A 178 -3.71 14.93 -0.23
N ILE A 179 -4.75 15.69 0.13
CA ILE A 179 -6.14 15.20 0.20
C ILE A 179 -6.59 14.64 -1.15
N ASN A 180 -6.27 15.31 -2.26
CA ASN A 180 -6.64 14.85 -3.60
C ASN A 180 -5.95 13.52 -3.99
N VAL A 181 -4.72 13.27 -3.55
CA VAL A 181 -4.05 11.97 -3.78
C VAL A 181 -4.65 10.86 -2.93
N ILE A 182 -4.93 11.11 -1.65
CA ILE A 182 -5.60 10.15 -0.76
C ILE A 182 -7.02 9.83 -1.28
N ALA A 183 -7.76 10.84 -1.75
CA ALA A 183 -9.07 10.68 -2.37
C ALA A 183 -9.02 9.87 -3.68
N ASN A 184 -7.98 10.07 -4.49
CA ASN A 184 -7.75 9.29 -5.71
C ASN A 184 -7.51 7.82 -5.36
N MET A 185 -6.61 7.51 -4.41
CA MET A 185 -6.35 6.13 -3.98
C MET A 185 -7.58 5.48 -3.33
N THR A 186 -8.31 6.22 -2.50
CA THR A 186 -9.54 5.73 -1.84
C THR A 186 -10.62 5.38 -2.86
N THR A 187 -11.00 6.33 -3.73
CA THR A 187 -11.96 6.11 -4.83
C THR A 187 -11.54 4.96 -5.74
N THR A 188 -10.24 4.85 -6.01
CA THR A 188 -9.64 3.79 -6.82
C THR A 188 -9.83 2.41 -6.18
N ILE A 189 -9.60 2.28 -4.86
CA ILE A 189 -9.83 1.03 -4.13
C ILE A 189 -11.33 0.68 -4.11
N GLN A 190 -12.20 1.65 -3.80
CA GLN A 190 -13.65 1.48 -3.78
C GLN A 190 -14.20 1.05 -5.16
N SER A 191 -13.64 1.57 -6.25
CA SER A 191 -14.06 1.23 -7.62
C SER A 191 -13.69 -0.20 -8.04
N VAL A 192 -12.59 -0.76 -7.52
CA VAL A 192 -12.14 -2.12 -7.87
C VAL A 192 -12.66 -3.17 -6.88
N PHE A 193 -12.90 -2.77 -5.62
CA PHE A 193 -13.38 -3.65 -4.54
C PHE A 193 -14.60 -3.05 -3.82
N PRO A 194 -15.74 -2.84 -4.50
CA PRO A 194 -16.90 -2.12 -3.96
C PRO A 194 -17.57 -2.80 -2.76
N ASN A 195 -17.35 -4.10 -2.57
CA ASN A 195 -17.95 -4.91 -1.50
C ASN A 195 -16.93 -5.29 -0.40
N LEU A 196 -15.71 -4.74 -0.43
CA LEU A 196 -14.63 -5.10 0.49
C LEU A 196 -14.51 -4.04 1.59
N GLN A 197 -14.58 -4.47 2.86
CA GLN A 197 -14.25 -3.58 3.97
C GLN A 197 -12.73 -3.36 4.00
N VAL A 198 -12.32 -2.09 4.12
CA VAL A 198 -10.91 -1.69 4.15
C VAL A 198 -10.65 -0.90 5.42
N PHE A 199 -9.51 -1.16 6.05
CA PHE A 199 -9.05 -0.46 7.26
C PHE A 199 -7.78 0.32 6.95
N PRO A 200 -7.88 1.63 6.64
CA PRO A 200 -6.71 2.47 6.42
C PRO A 200 -6.05 2.89 7.74
N ALA A 201 -4.75 3.16 7.70
CA ALA A 201 -4.02 3.99 8.64
C ALA A 201 -3.37 5.15 7.85
N LEU A 202 -3.18 6.30 8.49
CA LEU A 202 -2.43 7.40 7.88
C LEU A 202 -0.92 7.11 7.96
N GLY A 203 -0.19 7.44 6.89
CA GLY A 203 1.27 7.51 6.86
C GLY A 203 1.81 8.91 7.13
N ASN A 204 3.13 9.05 7.18
CA ASN A 204 3.77 10.34 7.47
C ASN A 204 3.74 11.29 6.25
N HIS A 205 3.66 10.76 5.03
CA HIS A 205 3.41 11.56 3.82
C HIS A 205 1.92 11.87 3.59
N ASP A 206 0.96 11.22 4.25
CA ASP A 206 -0.48 11.53 4.15
C ASP A 206 -0.89 12.84 4.86
N TYR A 207 0.04 13.76 5.10
CA TYR A 207 -0.22 15.08 5.71
C TYR A 207 0.61 16.19 5.04
N TRP A 208 0.21 17.45 5.21
CA TRP A 208 1.00 18.60 4.75
C TRP A 208 1.13 19.69 5.82
N PRO A 209 2.36 20.15 6.15
CA PRO A 209 3.65 19.57 5.74
C PRO A 209 3.80 18.11 6.17
N GLN A 210 4.59 17.32 5.44
CA GLN A 210 4.82 15.91 5.78
C GLN A 210 5.35 15.75 7.21
N ASP A 211 5.10 14.59 7.81
CA ASP A 211 5.48 14.19 9.17
C ASP A 211 4.78 14.98 10.30
N GLN A 212 4.27 16.19 10.04
CA GLN A 212 3.74 17.11 11.06
C GLN A 212 2.29 16.83 11.46
N LEU A 213 1.95 15.55 11.68
CA LEU A 213 0.60 15.12 12.02
C LEU A 213 0.18 15.65 13.41
N PRO A 214 -0.91 16.43 13.54
CA PRO A 214 -1.27 17.13 14.77
C PRO A 214 -1.98 16.25 15.79
N VAL A 215 -1.96 16.71 17.05
CA VAL A 215 -2.65 16.09 18.20
C VAL A 215 -4.13 16.50 18.35
N VAL A 216 -4.69 17.18 17.35
CA VAL A 216 -6.06 17.71 17.32
C VAL A 216 -6.64 17.55 15.91
N THR A 217 -7.95 17.80 15.78
CA THR A 217 -8.65 17.76 14.48
C THR A 217 -8.02 18.68 13.44
N SER A 218 -8.05 18.26 12.16
CA SER A 218 -7.39 18.94 11.05
C SER A 218 -8.19 18.83 9.75
N LYS A 219 -7.85 19.62 8.73
CA LYS A 219 -8.48 19.53 7.39
C LYS A 219 -8.30 18.12 6.79
N VAL A 220 -7.11 17.53 6.97
CA VAL A 220 -6.81 16.17 6.50
C VAL A 220 -7.60 15.12 7.27
N TYR A 221 -7.61 15.15 8.61
CA TYR A 221 -8.34 14.16 9.41
C TYR A 221 -9.86 14.18 9.11
N ASN A 222 -10.44 15.35 8.86
CA ASN A 222 -11.83 15.46 8.43
C ASN A 222 -12.06 14.99 6.99
N ALA A 223 -11.12 15.23 6.07
CA ALA A 223 -11.22 14.75 4.70
C ALA A 223 -11.14 13.22 4.63
N VAL A 224 -10.17 12.59 5.30
CA VAL A 224 -10.05 11.12 5.29
C VAL A 224 -11.20 10.44 6.03
N ALA A 225 -11.73 11.06 7.09
CA ALA A 225 -12.95 10.59 7.73
C ALA A 225 -14.18 10.61 6.81
N ASN A 226 -14.32 11.62 5.94
CA ASN A 226 -15.37 11.60 4.91
C ASN A 226 -15.11 10.54 3.84
N LEU A 227 -13.85 10.34 3.43
CA LEU A 227 -13.46 9.39 2.38
C LEU A 227 -13.60 7.91 2.82
N TRP A 228 -13.42 7.63 4.12
CA TRP A 228 -13.42 6.28 4.69
C TRP A 228 -14.72 5.92 5.43
N GLU A 229 -15.70 6.83 5.46
CA GLU A 229 -17.07 6.60 5.96
C GLU A 229 -17.74 5.34 5.38
N PRO A 230 -17.55 4.94 4.10
CA PRO A 230 -18.10 3.67 3.57
C PRO A 230 -17.52 2.39 4.19
N TRP A 231 -16.53 2.47 5.08
CA TRP A 231 -15.85 1.32 5.69
C TRP A 231 -15.90 1.29 7.22
N LEU A 232 -16.31 2.39 7.88
CA LEU A 232 -16.08 2.67 9.30
C LEU A 232 -17.35 3.16 9.99
N ASP A 233 -17.62 2.66 11.20
CA ASP A 233 -18.76 3.08 12.03
C ASP A 233 -18.58 4.51 12.59
N GLU A 234 -19.67 5.13 13.05
CA GLU A 234 -19.67 6.52 13.56
C GLU A 234 -18.63 6.78 14.68
N GLU A 235 -18.40 5.82 15.58
CA GLU A 235 -17.38 5.92 16.64
C GLU A 235 -15.94 5.94 16.06
N ALA A 236 -15.69 5.14 15.03
CA ALA A 236 -14.42 5.11 14.32
C ALA A 236 -14.19 6.42 13.56
N ILE A 237 -15.22 6.93 12.89
CA ILE A 237 -15.21 8.25 12.24
C ILE A 237 -14.97 9.39 13.26
N HIS A 238 -15.59 9.33 14.44
CA HIS A 238 -15.44 10.34 15.49
C HIS A 238 -14.01 10.41 16.05
N THR A 239 -13.36 9.25 16.26
CA THR A 239 -11.97 9.17 16.73
C THR A 239 -10.97 9.55 15.63
N LEU A 240 -11.19 9.10 14.39
CA LEU A 240 -10.40 9.45 13.21
C LEU A 240 -10.36 10.96 12.98
N ARG A 241 -11.51 11.66 13.04
CA ARG A 241 -11.58 13.13 12.93
C ARG A 241 -10.78 13.87 14.01
N LYS A 242 -10.62 13.29 15.20
CA LYS A 242 -9.96 13.92 16.36
C LYS A 242 -8.44 13.75 16.35
N GLY A 243 -7.93 12.56 16.02
CA GLY A 243 -6.51 12.23 16.18
C GLY A 243 -5.88 11.36 15.09
N GLY A 244 -6.60 11.04 14.02
CA GLY A 244 -6.09 10.19 12.93
C GLY A 244 -6.08 8.68 13.22
N PHE A 245 -6.62 8.24 14.36
CA PHE A 245 -6.67 6.84 14.81
C PHE A 245 -8.11 6.42 15.11
N TYR A 246 -8.40 5.11 15.06
CA TYR A 246 -9.73 4.56 15.35
C TYR A 246 -9.66 3.06 15.67
N SER A 247 -10.77 2.47 16.14
CA SER A 247 -10.96 1.01 16.16
C SER A 247 -12.29 0.63 15.53
N GLN A 248 -12.32 -0.51 14.83
CA GLN A 248 -13.46 -0.96 14.04
C GLN A 248 -13.63 -2.48 14.18
N LYS A 249 -14.87 -2.96 14.32
CA LYS A 249 -15.17 -4.41 14.23
C LYS A 249 -15.18 -4.83 12.75
N VAL A 250 -14.58 -5.97 12.45
CA VAL A 250 -14.61 -6.53 11.09
C VAL A 250 -16.00 -7.08 10.83
N SER A 251 -16.63 -6.68 9.72
CA SER A 251 -17.92 -7.25 9.31
C SER A 251 -17.72 -8.52 8.46
N PRO A 252 -18.52 -9.59 8.64
CA PRO A 252 -19.51 -9.82 9.69
C PRO A 252 -18.91 -10.41 10.99
N ASN A 253 -17.58 -10.47 11.11
CA ASN A 253 -16.88 -11.17 12.19
C ASN A 253 -16.65 -10.30 13.44
N LEU A 254 -17.74 -10.00 14.15
CA LEU A 254 -17.81 -9.02 15.25
C LEU A 254 -16.91 -9.31 16.47
N ASN A 255 -16.26 -10.47 16.53
CA ASN A 255 -15.29 -10.83 17.58
C ASN A 255 -13.84 -10.47 17.21
N LEU A 256 -13.58 -9.99 15.99
CA LEU A 256 -12.31 -9.39 15.57
C LEU A 256 -12.44 -7.87 15.49
N ARG A 257 -11.55 -7.16 16.19
CA ARG A 257 -11.39 -5.72 16.13
C ARG A 257 -10.08 -5.35 15.46
N ILE A 258 -10.12 -4.41 14.52
CA ILE A 258 -8.95 -3.71 14.02
C ILE A 258 -8.76 -2.45 14.86
N ILE A 259 -7.53 -2.20 15.31
CA ILE A 259 -7.12 -0.93 15.91
C ILE A 259 -6.14 -0.28 14.95
N SER A 260 -6.55 0.85 14.36
CA SER A 260 -5.72 1.64 13.45
C SER A 260 -5.09 2.79 14.21
N LEU A 261 -3.76 2.71 14.40
CA LEU A 261 -2.97 3.67 15.17
C LEU A 261 -2.34 4.74 14.27
N ASN A 262 -2.38 5.98 14.74
CA ASN A 262 -1.61 7.08 14.15
C ASN A 262 -0.22 7.13 14.81
N THR A 263 0.65 6.18 14.46
CA THR A 263 2.03 6.11 14.99
C THR A 263 2.93 7.24 14.48
N ASN A 264 2.49 8.02 13.49
CA ASN A 264 3.18 9.23 13.02
C ASN A 264 3.23 10.34 14.11
N LEU A 265 2.32 10.29 15.10
CA LEU A 265 2.43 11.12 16.31
C LEU A 265 3.72 10.82 17.11
N TYR A 266 4.28 9.63 16.97
CA TYR A 266 5.48 9.19 17.68
C TYR A 266 6.77 9.38 16.87
N TYR A 267 6.67 9.80 15.61
CA TYR A 267 7.80 9.89 14.69
C TYR A 267 8.83 10.95 15.11
N GLY A 268 10.12 10.69 14.86
CA GLY A 268 11.22 11.60 15.20
C GLY A 268 11.01 13.02 14.64
N PRO A 269 10.80 13.17 13.31
CA PRO A 269 10.52 14.45 12.64
C PRO A 269 9.22 15.20 12.99
N ASN A 270 8.27 14.62 13.73
CA ASN A 270 6.98 15.28 13.99
C ASN A 270 7.08 16.33 15.13
N ILE A 271 7.30 17.61 14.80
CA ILE A 271 7.49 18.67 15.81
C ILE A 271 6.24 18.93 16.64
N MET A 272 5.05 18.58 16.13
CA MET A 272 3.75 18.83 16.79
C MET A 272 3.57 18.03 18.09
N THR A 273 4.37 16.98 18.29
CA THR A 273 4.30 16.09 19.46
C THR A 273 5.49 16.21 20.41
N LEU A 274 6.43 17.15 20.16
CA LEU A 274 7.53 17.40 21.08
C LEU A 274 7.01 17.72 22.49
N ASN A 275 7.65 17.11 23.50
CA ASN A 275 7.31 17.22 24.92
C ASN A 275 5.86 16.83 25.27
N LYS A 276 5.18 16.00 24.45
CA LYS A 276 3.89 15.38 24.80
C LYS A 276 4.12 13.99 25.39
N THR A 277 3.52 13.71 26.55
CA THR A 277 3.56 12.39 27.20
C THR A 277 2.62 11.39 26.54
N ASP A 278 1.42 11.82 26.15
CA ASP A 278 0.46 11.07 25.34
C ASP A 278 -0.14 11.97 24.24
N PRO A 279 0.44 12.01 23.03
CA PRO A 279 -0.07 12.86 21.95
C PRO A 279 -1.46 12.36 21.48
N ALA A 280 -2.44 13.28 21.52
CA ALA A 280 -3.86 13.02 21.23
C ALA A 280 -4.56 11.99 22.14
N ASN A 281 -4.02 11.74 23.34
CA ASN A 281 -4.52 10.72 24.30
C ASN A 281 -4.62 9.31 23.69
N GLN A 282 -3.75 8.99 22.72
CA GLN A 282 -3.79 7.75 21.97
C GLN A 282 -3.36 6.54 22.83
N PHE A 283 -2.46 6.71 23.81
CA PHE A 283 -2.11 5.63 24.73
C PHE A 283 -3.23 5.34 25.73
N GLU A 284 -3.85 6.37 26.32
CA GLU A 284 -5.03 6.22 27.19
C GLU A 284 -6.17 5.51 26.45
N TRP A 285 -6.48 5.98 25.24
CA TRP A 285 -7.49 5.38 24.37
C TRP A 285 -7.15 3.94 23.98
N LEU A 286 -5.88 3.63 23.70
CA LEU A 286 -5.42 2.29 23.33
C LEU A 286 -5.52 1.31 24.50
N GLU A 287 -5.04 1.67 25.70
CA GLU A 287 -5.16 0.83 26.90
C GLU A 287 -6.63 0.56 27.24
N LYS A 288 -7.49 1.58 27.12
CA LYS A 288 -8.95 1.45 27.29
C LYS A 288 -9.57 0.50 26.25
N THR A 289 -9.26 0.69 24.96
CA THR A 289 -9.82 -0.11 23.85
C THR A 289 -9.39 -1.58 23.93
N LEU A 290 -8.13 -1.84 24.27
CA LEU A 290 -7.61 -3.19 24.50
C LEU A 290 -8.27 -3.85 25.72
N ASN A 291 -8.49 -3.10 26.81
CA ASN A 291 -9.20 -3.60 27.98
C ASN A 291 -10.68 -3.95 27.68
N THR A 292 -11.40 -3.09 26.94
CA THR A 292 -12.76 -3.40 26.50
C THR A 292 -12.80 -4.61 25.57
N SER A 293 -11.82 -4.73 24.66
CA SER A 293 -11.68 -5.91 23.79
C SER A 293 -11.49 -7.18 24.63
N GLN A 294 -10.64 -7.14 25.66
CA GLN A 294 -10.44 -8.25 26.60
C GLN A 294 -11.72 -8.64 27.35
N GLN A 295 -12.46 -7.66 27.86
CA GLN A 295 -13.72 -7.88 28.58
C GLN A 295 -14.80 -8.50 27.67
N ASN A 296 -14.87 -8.07 26.41
CA ASN A 296 -15.77 -8.59 25.39
C ASN A 296 -15.32 -9.94 24.79
N LYS A 297 -14.14 -10.45 25.15
CA LYS A 297 -13.49 -11.64 24.55
C LYS A 297 -13.19 -11.49 23.05
N GLU A 298 -13.02 -10.25 22.59
CA GLU A 298 -12.59 -9.91 21.23
C GLU A 298 -11.09 -10.21 21.06
N LYS A 299 -10.68 -10.55 19.83
CA LYS A 299 -9.28 -10.50 19.42
C LYS A 299 -9.00 -9.22 18.65
N VAL A 300 -7.75 -8.78 18.71
CA VAL A 300 -7.31 -7.51 18.11
C VAL A 300 -6.21 -7.73 17.09
N TYR A 301 -6.33 -7.09 15.93
CA TYR A 301 -5.20 -6.80 15.05
C TYR A 301 -4.84 -5.31 15.16
N ILE A 302 -3.57 -5.01 15.44
CA ILE A 302 -3.03 -3.65 15.37
C ILE A 302 -2.60 -3.39 13.93
N ILE A 303 -3.04 -2.27 13.35
CA ILE A 303 -2.45 -1.73 12.12
C ILE A 303 -1.92 -0.32 12.38
N ALA A 304 -0.79 0.03 11.76
CA ALA A 304 -0.29 1.41 11.73
C ALA A 304 0.61 1.61 10.51
N HIS A 305 1.09 2.83 10.30
CA HIS A 305 2.14 3.09 9.31
C HIS A 305 3.53 2.76 9.89
N ILE A 306 4.01 3.57 10.83
CA ILE A 306 5.36 3.44 11.41
C ILE A 306 5.40 2.28 12.42
N PRO A 307 6.34 1.33 12.29
CA PRO A 307 6.51 0.24 13.25
C PRO A 307 7.09 0.68 14.60
N VAL A 308 6.88 -0.15 15.62
CA VAL A 308 7.69 -0.17 16.85
C VAL A 308 9.02 -0.89 16.60
N GLY A 309 9.96 -0.79 17.53
CA GLY A 309 11.26 -1.46 17.48
C GLY A 309 12.32 -0.72 16.67
N TYR A 310 13.44 -1.41 16.47
CA TYR A 310 14.66 -0.91 15.84
C TYR A 310 14.65 -1.11 14.32
N VAL A 311 15.31 -0.20 13.60
CA VAL A 311 15.43 -0.24 12.14
C VAL A 311 16.48 -1.30 11.75
N PRO A 312 16.13 -2.40 11.04
CA PRO A 312 17.02 -3.57 10.90
C PRO A 312 18.40 -3.28 10.28
N HIS A 313 18.51 -2.29 9.40
CA HIS A 313 19.76 -1.92 8.73
C HIS A 313 20.62 -0.90 9.50
N SER A 314 20.29 -0.55 10.75
CA SER A 314 20.99 0.49 11.50
C SER A 314 21.08 0.23 13.00
N ARG A 315 22.28 0.43 13.54
CA ARG A 315 22.55 0.28 14.98
C ARG A 315 21.82 1.35 15.80
N ASN A 316 21.12 0.93 16.84
CA ASN A 316 20.54 1.78 17.90
C ASN A 316 19.54 2.86 17.42
N ILE A 317 18.98 2.75 16.22
CA ILE A 317 17.93 3.66 15.71
C ILE A 317 16.57 2.97 15.82
N THR A 318 15.65 3.54 16.61
CA THR A 318 14.23 3.15 16.65
C THR A 318 13.43 3.85 15.54
N SER A 319 12.39 3.20 15.03
CA SER A 319 11.53 3.76 13.97
C SER A 319 10.67 4.95 14.44
N MET A 320 10.48 5.09 15.75
CA MET A 320 9.80 6.20 16.42
C MET A 320 10.62 6.66 17.64
N ARG A 321 10.27 7.79 18.28
CA ARG A 321 11.00 8.25 19.48
C ARG A 321 10.94 7.19 20.58
N GLU A 322 12.08 6.91 21.20
CA GLU A 322 12.30 5.82 22.15
C GLU A 322 11.27 5.79 23.31
N LEU A 323 10.95 6.95 23.90
CA LEU A 323 9.91 7.09 24.94
C LEU A 323 8.54 6.49 24.52
N TYR A 324 8.17 6.67 23.26
CA TYR A 324 6.91 6.15 22.71
C TYR A 324 7.02 4.69 22.28
N ASN A 325 8.20 4.27 21.83
CA ASN A 325 8.51 2.86 21.59
C ASN A 325 8.29 2.06 22.89
N GLU A 326 8.98 2.42 23.97
CA GLU A 326 8.87 1.74 25.26
C GLU A 326 7.42 1.74 25.79
N LYS A 327 6.70 2.86 25.66
CA LYS A 327 5.29 2.96 26.08
C LYS A 327 4.38 2.05 25.27
N LEU A 328 4.51 1.97 23.94
CA LEU A 328 3.74 1.02 23.13
C LEU A 328 4.11 -0.43 23.43
N ILE A 329 5.41 -0.74 23.57
CA ILE A 329 5.90 -2.08 23.82
C ILE A 329 5.39 -2.61 25.17
N ASP A 330 5.36 -1.80 26.22
CA ASP A 330 4.77 -2.21 27.51
C ASP A 330 3.23 -2.29 27.50
N ILE A 331 2.54 -1.56 26.62
CA ILE A 331 1.10 -1.76 26.36
C ILE A 331 0.87 -3.10 25.64
N PHE A 332 1.57 -3.34 24.53
CA PHE A 332 1.44 -4.56 23.74
C PHE A 332 1.83 -5.81 24.52
N ARG A 333 2.83 -5.73 25.42
CA ARG A 333 3.15 -6.79 26.40
C ARG A 333 1.97 -7.09 27.33
N ARG A 334 1.30 -6.06 27.84
CA ARG A 334 0.21 -6.20 28.82
C ARG A 334 -1.04 -6.85 28.23
N TYR A 335 -1.31 -6.59 26.95
CA TYR A 335 -2.50 -7.07 26.23
C TYR A 335 -2.16 -8.11 25.13
N SER A 336 -1.00 -8.76 25.19
CA SER A 336 -0.54 -9.73 24.19
C SER A 336 -1.41 -11.00 24.09
N ASN A 337 -2.27 -11.24 25.08
CA ASN A 337 -3.31 -12.27 25.06
C ASN A 337 -4.54 -11.88 24.21
N VAL A 338 -4.75 -10.58 23.98
CA VAL A 338 -5.84 -10.00 23.17
C VAL A 338 -5.37 -9.77 21.74
N ILE A 339 -4.17 -9.23 21.57
CA ILE A 339 -3.59 -8.91 20.27
C ILE A 339 -3.12 -10.19 19.58
N ALA A 340 -3.71 -10.53 18.43
CA ALA A 340 -3.41 -11.73 17.64
C ALA A 340 -2.41 -11.47 16.49
N GLY A 341 -2.08 -10.21 16.20
CA GLY A 341 -1.10 -9.81 15.19
C GLY A 341 -0.97 -8.29 15.08
N GLN A 342 0.18 -7.82 14.58
CA GLN A 342 0.45 -6.39 14.37
C GLN A 342 1.06 -6.16 12.97
N PHE A 343 0.63 -5.10 12.28
CA PHE A 343 0.96 -4.89 10.87
C PHE A 343 1.34 -3.44 10.55
N TYR A 344 2.44 -3.27 9.83
CA TYR A 344 3.11 -1.99 9.62
C TYR A 344 3.59 -1.81 8.17
N GLY A 345 3.92 -0.56 7.81
CA GLY A 345 4.56 -0.17 6.56
C GLY A 345 5.81 0.68 6.83
N HIS A 346 5.86 1.89 6.28
CA HIS A 346 6.93 2.89 6.42
C HIS A 346 8.30 2.50 5.86
N THR A 347 8.89 1.38 6.27
CA THR A 347 10.29 1.03 5.95
C THR A 347 10.55 0.70 4.47
N HIS A 348 9.49 0.40 3.70
CA HIS A 348 9.55 -0.16 2.35
C HIS A 348 10.30 -1.51 2.26
N ARG A 349 10.43 -2.27 3.36
CA ARG A 349 11.14 -3.56 3.41
C ARG A 349 10.27 -4.67 4.01
N ASP A 350 10.55 -5.91 3.62
CA ASP A 350 9.93 -7.08 4.23
C ASP A 350 10.64 -7.42 5.56
N SER A 351 9.97 -7.23 6.69
CA SER A 351 10.55 -7.54 8.00
C SER A 351 9.52 -8.18 8.91
N ILE A 352 9.98 -9.15 9.71
CA ILE A 352 9.23 -9.68 10.86
C ILE A 352 9.84 -9.12 12.15
N MET A 353 9.05 -9.05 13.23
CA MET A 353 9.55 -8.84 14.59
C MET A 353 8.72 -9.68 15.56
N VAL A 354 9.31 -10.08 16.69
CA VAL A 354 8.64 -10.89 17.71
C VAL A 354 8.75 -10.23 19.08
N LEU A 355 7.64 -9.68 19.56
CA LEU A 355 7.57 -9.12 20.90
C LEU A 355 7.63 -10.23 21.95
N SER A 356 8.61 -10.13 22.84
CA SER A 356 8.74 -10.98 24.02
C SER A 356 8.29 -10.28 25.31
N ASP A 357 7.78 -11.08 26.26
CA ASP A 357 7.44 -10.62 27.60
C ASP A 357 8.70 -10.37 28.46
N LYS A 358 8.52 -9.84 29.68
CA LYS A 358 9.62 -9.55 30.63
C LYS A 358 10.26 -10.82 31.22
N LYS A 359 9.97 -12.01 30.68
CA LYS A 359 10.62 -13.31 30.97
C LYS A 359 11.27 -13.92 29.72
N GLY A 360 11.37 -13.17 28.61
CA GLY A 360 11.96 -13.64 27.36
C GLY A 360 11.10 -14.66 26.59
N ARG A 361 9.80 -14.77 26.91
CA ARG A 361 8.87 -15.64 26.17
C ARG A 361 8.26 -14.84 25.02
N PRO A 362 8.26 -15.34 23.77
CA PRO A 362 7.61 -14.64 22.66
C PRO A 362 6.08 -14.66 22.85
N VAL A 363 5.45 -13.49 22.72
CA VAL A 363 4.01 -13.30 23.00
C VAL A 363 3.24 -12.58 21.89
N ASN A 364 3.90 -11.92 20.94
CA ASN A 364 3.21 -11.25 19.83
C ASN A 364 4.04 -11.24 18.54
N SER A 365 3.36 -11.43 17.40
CA SER A 365 3.96 -11.44 16.06
C SER A 365 3.67 -10.13 15.34
N LEU A 366 4.71 -9.50 14.77
CA LEU A 366 4.64 -8.22 14.09
C LEU A 366 5.21 -8.35 12.67
N PHE A 367 4.56 -7.72 11.70
CA PHE A 367 4.92 -7.81 10.29
C PHE A 367 5.00 -6.41 9.67
N VAL A 368 6.15 -6.07 9.10
CA VAL A 368 6.36 -4.88 8.29
C VAL A 368 6.26 -5.29 6.82
N ALA A 369 5.40 -4.62 6.07
CA ALA A 369 5.19 -4.91 4.65
C ALA A 369 6.08 -4.03 3.76
N PRO A 370 6.68 -4.60 2.70
CA PRO A 370 7.37 -3.82 1.70
C PRO A 370 6.40 -2.95 0.90
N ALA A 371 6.92 -1.92 0.24
CA ALA A 371 6.11 -0.95 -0.47
C ALA A 371 5.75 -1.39 -1.90
N VAL A 372 4.66 -0.80 -2.41
CA VAL A 372 4.30 -0.84 -3.82
C VAL A 372 5.18 0.13 -4.64
N THR A 373 5.74 1.17 -4.01
CA THR A 373 6.73 2.04 -4.64
C THR A 373 8.14 1.43 -4.55
N PRO A 374 8.94 1.46 -5.64
CA PRO A 374 10.34 1.03 -5.65
C PRO A 374 11.32 2.18 -5.36
N VAL A 375 10.82 3.34 -4.91
CA VAL A 375 11.61 4.57 -4.76
C VAL A 375 12.79 4.39 -3.80
N LYS A 376 13.93 4.96 -4.18
CA LYS A 376 15.15 5.08 -3.37
C LYS A 376 15.84 6.40 -3.67
N SER A 377 16.68 6.86 -2.74
CA SER A 377 17.62 7.95 -2.99
C SER A 377 18.70 7.56 -4.00
N VAL A 378 19.49 8.56 -4.46
CA VAL A 378 20.66 8.32 -5.32
C VAL A 378 21.77 7.59 -4.57
N ALA A 379 21.90 7.80 -3.24
CA ALA A 379 22.97 7.23 -2.42
C ALA A 379 22.76 5.75 -2.04
N GLU A 380 21.51 5.30 -1.95
CA GLU A 380 21.20 3.90 -1.65
C GLU A 380 21.55 2.97 -2.81
N LYS A 381 22.24 1.87 -2.53
CA LYS A 381 22.53 0.82 -3.54
C LYS A 381 21.30 -0.04 -3.85
N LEU A 382 20.54 -0.38 -2.81
CA LEU A 382 19.41 -1.31 -2.87
C LEU A 382 18.08 -0.56 -2.71
N THR A 383 17.01 -1.17 -3.23
CA THR A 383 15.62 -0.79 -2.98
C THR A 383 14.78 -2.07 -2.94
N ASN A 384 13.47 -1.96 -2.86
CA ASN A 384 12.53 -3.05 -3.03
C ASN A 384 11.97 -3.11 -4.46
N ASN A 385 11.65 -4.30 -4.95
CA ASN A 385 10.62 -4.43 -5.98
C ASN A 385 9.25 -3.97 -5.41
N PRO A 386 8.29 -3.56 -6.25
CA PRO A 386 6.89 -3.41 -5.86
C PRO A 386 6.36 -4.71 -5.23
N GLY A 387 5.93 -4.64 -3.97
CA GLY A 387 5.42 -5.78 -3.20
C GLY A 387 4.00 -5.56 -2.68
N VAL A 388 3.25 -6.66 -2.55
CA VAL A 388 1.98 -6.72 -1.79
C VAL A 388 1.88 -8.07 -1.08
N ARG A 389 1.08 -8.17 -0.02
CA ARG A 389 0.89 -9.44 0.70
C ARG A 389 -0.54 -9.74 1.12
N LEU A 390 -0.78 -11.03 1.31
CA LEU A 390 -2.01 -11.67 1.72
C LEU A 390 -1.70 -12.56 2.93
N PHE A 391 -2.39 -12.39 4.07
CA PHE A 391 -2.30 -13.36 5.18
C PHE A 391 -3.50 -14.29 5.21
N GLN A 392 -3.27 -15.51 5.69
CA GLN A 392 -4.30 -16.46 6.09
C GLN A 392 -4.42 -16.49 7.62
N TYR A 393 -5.66 -16.57 8.12
CA TYR A 393 -5.95 -16.62 9.55
C TYR A 393 -7.07 -17.62 9.87
N ASP A 394 -7.06 -18.15 11.09
CA ASP A 394 -8.12 -19.02 11.59
C ASP A 394 -9.39 -18.20 11.92
N PRO A 395 -10.58 -18.55 11.40
CA PRO A 395 -11.79 -17.76 11.58
C PRO A 395 -12.41 -17.84 12.98
N HIS A 396 -11.95 -18.74 13.85
CA HIS A 396 -12.47 -18.96 15.20
C HIS A 396 -11.67 -18.20 16.27
N ASP A 397 -10.33 -18.23 16.18
CA ASP A 397 -9.44 -17.63 17.20
C ASP A 397 -8.43 -16.58 16.67
N TYR A 398 -8.47 -16.29 15.37
CA TYR A 398 -7.76 -15.19 14.70
C TYR A 398 -6.24 -15.32 14.70
N LYS A 399 -5.70 -16.51 15.01
CA LYS A 399 -4.30 -16.82 14.78
C LYS A 399 -3.94 -16.68 13.31
N LEU A 400 -2.79 -16.08 13.05
CA LEU A 400 -2.18 -16.05 11.72
C LEU A 400 -1.57 -17.41 11.41
N LEU A 401 -1.92 -17.94 10.24
CA LEU A 401 -1.55 -19.25 9.74
C LEU A 401 -0.41 -19.16 8.72
N ASP A 402 -0.51 -18.26 7.74
CA ASP A 402 0.53 -18.02 6.74
C ASP A 402 0.50 -16.59 6.18
N MET A 403 1.58 -16.18 5.51
CA MET A 403 1.70 -14.96 4.73
C MET A 403 2.27 -15.27 3.34
N LEU A 404 1.52 -14.87 2.32
CA LEU A 404 1.86 -14.99 0.91
C LEU A 404 2.33 -13.63 0.42
N GLN A 405 3.63 -13.49 0.17
CA GLN A 405 4.25 -12.28 -0.38
C GLN A 405 4.22 -12.38 -1.91
N TYR A 406 3.71 -11.35 -2.57
CA TYR A 406 3.67 -11.22 -4.03
C TYR A 406 4.52 -10.02 -4.45
N TYR A 407 5.15 -10.10 -5.61
CA TYR A 407 6.00 -9.05 -6.14
C TYR A 407 5.90 -8.88 -7.65
N LEU A 408 6.33 -7.72 -8.13
CA LEU A 408 6.61 -7.47 -9.53
C LEU A 408 8.10 -7.31 -9.71
N ASN A 409 8.75 -8.18 -10.50
CA ASN A 409 10.12 -7.90 -10.94
C ASN A 409 10.09 -6.68 -11.88
N LEU A 410 10.47 -5.51 -11.36
CA LEU A 410 10.30 -4.23 -12.05
C LEU A 410 11.17 -4.16 -13.32
N THR A 411 12.35 -4.76 -13.30
CA THR A 411 13.26 -4.84 -14.44
C THR A 411 12.65 -5.68 -15.57
N ASP A 412 12.15 -6.87 -15.26
CA ASP A 412 11.48 -7.76 -16.20
C ASP A 412 10.21 -7.11 -16.80
N ALA A 413 9.41 -6.47 -15.95
CA ALA A 413 8.19 -5.77 -16.35
C ALA A 413 8.47 -4.58 -17.30
N ASN A 414 9.49 -3.77 -16.99
CA ASN A 414 9.90 -2.63 -17.82
C ASN A 414 10.55 -3.07 -19.15
N LEU A 415 11.22 -4.22 -19.20
CA LEU A 415 11.79 -4.77 -20.43
C LEU A 415 10.72 -5.36 -21.37
N LYS A 416 9.64 -5.92 -20.81
CA LYS A 416 8.52 -6.52 -21.57
C LYS A 416 7.39 -5.53 -21.90
N GLY A 417 7.20 -4.51 -21.07
CA GLY A 417 6.00 -3.67 -21.09
C GLY A 417 4.77 -4.32 -20.44
N GLU A 418 4.95 -5.36 -19.62
CA GLU A 418 3.87 -6.17 -19.03
C GLU A 418 4.04 -6.34 -17.52
N SER A 419 2.97 -6.09 -16.74
CA SER A 419 2.97 -6.22 -15.27
C SER A 419 2.74 -7.67 -14.80
N ASP A 420 3.72 -8.55 -15.01
CA ASP A 420 3.69 -9.97 -14.64
C ASP A 420 4.02 -10.20 -13.15
N TRP A 421 3.01 -9.98 -12.29
CA TRP A 421 3.09 -10.16 -10.83
C TRP A 421 3.12 -11.64 -10.43
N LYS A 422 4.04 -12.00 -9.53
CA LYS A 422 4.33 -13.37 -9.11
C LYS A 422 4.20 -13.54 -7.60
N LEU A 423 3.91 -14.77 -7.17
CA LEU A 423 4.18 -15.17 -5.79
C LEU A 423 5.70 -15.14 -5.60
N GLU A 424 6.17 -14.46 -4.58
CA GLU A 424 7.58 -14.40 -4.20
C GLU A 424 7.91 -15.55 -3.24
N TYR A 425 7.11 -15.69 -2.17
CA TYR A 425 7.19 -16.81 -1.23
C TYR A 425 5.91 -17.00 -0.40
N MET A 426 5.77 -18.19 0.19
CA MET A 426 4.86 -18.46 1.32
C MET A 426 5.70 -18.63 2.58
N LEU A 427 5.36 -17.95 3.67
CA LEU A 427 6.23 -17.85 4.84
C LEU A 427 6.45 -19.21 5.51
N THR A 428 5.39 -19.99 5.72
CA THR A 428 5.48 -21.34 6.29
C THR A 428 6.41 -22.25 5.46
N GLN A 429 6.16 -22.34 4.15
CA GLN A 429 6.87 -23.21 3.21
C GLN A 429 8.35 -22.84 3.03
N THR A 430 8.67 -21.54 2.94
CA THR A 430 10.03 -21.07 2.67
C THR A 430 10.98 -21.24 3.85
N TYR A 431 10.46 -21.16 5.07
CA TYR A 431 11.23 -21.22 6.31
C TYR A 431 11.05 -22.52 7.10
N ASP A 432 10.17 -23.43 6.64
CA ASP A 432 9.83 -24.70 7.31
C ASP A 432 9.33 -24.48 8.75
N ILE A 433 8.25 -23.70 8.89
CA ILE A 433 7.58 -23.45 10.17
C ILE A 433 6.07 -23.71 10.09
N GLU A 434 5.51 -24.17 11.20
CA GLU A 434 4.10 -24.60 11.34
C GLU A 434 3.09 -23.47 11.09
N ASP A 435 3.36 -22.27 11.62
CA ASP A 435 2.45 -21.13 11.58
C ASP A 435 3.18 -19.79 11.80
N LEU A 436 2.41 -18.70 11.89
CA LEU A 436 2.91 -17.34 12.17
C LEU A 436 2.83 -16.94 13.64
N GLN A 437 2.67 -17.91 14.56
CA GLN A 437 2.58 -17.63 15.98
C GLN A 437 3.93 -17.19 16.56
N PRO A 438 3.94 -16.46 17.70
CA PRO A 438 5.16 -15.85 18.22
C PRO A 438 6.27 -16.86 18.50
N LYS A 439 5.91 -18.07 18.96
CA LYS A 439 6.85 -19.18 19.20
C LYS A 439 7.57 -19.61 17.92
N SER A 440 6.84 -19.74 16.81
CA SER A 440 7.32 -20.23 15.51
C SER A 440 8.26 -19.20 14.87
N LEU A 441 7.86 -17.93 14.86
CA LEU A 441 8.72 -16.83 14.37
C LEU A 441 9.95 -16.61 15.27
N TYR A 442 9.86 -16.82 16.58
CA TYR A 442 11.02 -16.71 17.48
C TYR A 442 12.01 -17.88 17.30
N ALA A 443 11.52 -19.08 16.97
CA ALA A 443 12.37 -20.19 16.57
C ALA A 443 13.10 -19.88 15.25
N LEU A 444 12.40 -19.33 14.25
CA LEU A 444 13.00 -18.88 12.99
C LEU A 444 14.05 -17.78 13.21
N ALA A 445 13.77 -16.78 14.04
CA ALA A 445 14.74 -15.73 14.36
C ALA A 445 16.00 -16.30 15.06
N LYS A 446 15.87 -17.37 15.85
CA LYS A 446 17.02 -18.11 16.38
C LYS A 446 17.76 -18.92 15.31
N GLN A 447 17.08 -19.47 14.30
CA GLN A 447 17.75 -20.07 13.14
C GLN A 447 18.54 -19.01 12.35
N PHE A 448 18.05 -17.78 12.23
CA PHE A 448 18.79 -16.68 11.59
C PHE A 448 20.11 -16.38 12.33
N ALA A 449 20.11 -16.43 13.67
CA ALA A 449 21.27 -16.17 14.54
C ALA A 449 22.38 -17.25 14.51
N VAL A 450 22.20 -18.33 13.73
CA VAL A 450 23.25 -19.34 13.47
C VAL A 450 24.26 -18.80 12.45
N LEU A 451 25.54 -19.16 12.62
CA LEU A 451 26.60 -18.83 11.65
C LEU A 451 26.21 -19.39 10.27
N ASP A 452 26.41 -18.60 9.22
CA ASP A 452 26.14 -18.95 7.81
C ASP A 452 24.72 -19.48 7.50
N SER A 453 23.76 -19.18 8.38
CA SER A 453 22.34 -19.56 8.23
C SER A 453 21.74 -19.19 6.86
N GLU A 454 21.45 -20.22 6.05
CA GLU A 454 20.73 -20.10 4.78
C GLU A 454 19.38 -19.41 4.93
N GLN A 455 18.69 -19.65 6.06
CA GLN A 455 17.40 -19.04 6.37
C GLN A 455 17.54 -17.52 6.49
N PHE A 456 18.65 -17.01 7.04
CA PHE A 456 18.94 -15.59 7.05
C PHE A 456 19.29 -15.03 5.67
N ILE A 457 19.98 -15.81 4.81
CA ILE A 457 20.30 -15.41 3.43
C ILE A 457 19.01 -15.27 2.61
N LYS A 458 18.08 -16.25 2.70
CA LYS A 458 16.72 -16.13 2.15
C LYS A 458 16.04 -14.85 2.65
N TYR A 459 15.99 -14.65 3.96
CA TYR A 459 15.37 -13.49 4.59
C TYR A 459 15.94 -12.16 4.09
N TYR A 460 17.26 -12.04 3.95
CA TYR A 460 17.90 -10.81 3.49
C TYR A 460 17.60 -10.51 2.01
N ASN A 461 17.46 -11.53 1.15
CA ASN A 461 16.97 -11.35 -0.23
C ASN A 461 15.49 -10.88 -0.23
N TYR A 462 14.63 -11.50 0.57
CA TYR A 462 13.21 -11.14 0.67
C TYR A 462 12.97 -9.78 1.34
N PHE A 463 13.87 -9.31 2.22
CA PHE A 463 13.85 -7.97 2.83
C PHE A 463 13.83 -6.85 1.76
N PHE A 464 14.48 -7.09 0.62
CA PHE A 464 14.46 -6.22 -0.57
C PHE A 464 13.51 -6.70 -1.67
N VAL A 465 12.57 -7.60 -1.37
CA VAL A 465 11.59 -8.14 -2.32
C VAL A 465 12.28 -8.71 -3.57
N SER A 466 13.37 -9.45 -3.37
CA SER A 466 14.20 -10.05 -4.44
C SER A 466 14.68 -9.05 -5.50
N TYR A 467 14.94 -7.79 -5.10
CA TYR A 467 15.49 -6.75 -5.98
C TYR A 467 16.90 -7.08 -6.48
N ASP A 468 17.76 -7.62 -5.62
CA ASP A 468 19.13 -8.02 -5.94
C ASP A 468 19.52 -9.26 -5.12
N SER A 469 19.58 -10.41 -5.79
CA SER A 469 19.98 -11.69 -5.19
C SER A 469 21.48 -11.81 -4.90
N SER A 470 22.28 -10.81 -5.28
CA SER A 470 23.71 -10.71 -4.92
C SER A 470 23.96 -9.89 -3.65
N ALA A 471 22.91 -9.37 -3.00
CA ALA A 471 23.02 -8.60 -1.76
C ALA A 471 23.45 -9.49 -0.58
N ILE A 472 24.64 -9.22 -0.02
CA ILE A 472 25.24 -9.97 1.11
C ILE A 472 25.08 -9.19 2.43
N CYS A 473 24.74 -9.90 3.50
CA CYS A 473 24.70 -9.37 4.87
C CYS A 473 25.33 -10.36 5.85
N ASN A 474 26.45 -9.96 6.45
CA ASN A 474 27.22 -10.73 7.42
C ASN A 474 27.71 -9.81 8.56
N GLY A 475 28.42 -10.38 9.54
CA GLY A 475 28.98 -9.62 10.67
C GLY A 475 27.94 -8.73 11.37
N GLU A 476 28.23 -7.44 11.47
CA GLU A 476 27.34 -6.43 12.06
C GLU A 476 26.00 -6.27 11.34
N CYS A 477 25.97 -6.32 9.99
CA CYS A 477 24.70 -6.22 9.25
C CYS A 477 23.70 -7.29 9.72
N LYS A 478 24.21 -8.50 9.93
CA LYS A 478 23.41 -9.62 10.41
C LYS A 478 22.99 -9.47 11.88
N SER A 479 23.84 -8.90 12.74
CA SER A 479 23.47 -8.64 14.13
C SER A 479 22.39 -7.57 14.26
N TYR A 480 22.45 -6.49 13.48
CA TYR A 480 21.42 -5.44 13.47
C TYR A 480 20.07 -5.98 13.04
N HIS A 481 20.00 -6.80 11.98
CA HIS A 481 18.75 -7.44 11.55
C HIS A 481 18.24 -8.44 12.61
N VAL A 482 19.08 -9.37 13.10
CA VAL A 482 18.66 -10.39 14.09
C VAL A 482 18.16 -9.74 15.39
N CYS A 483 18.86 -8.73 15.91
CA CYS A 483 18.44 -8.06 17.13
C CYS A 483 17.19 -7.19 16.93
N ALA A 484 17.02 -6.51 15.79
CA ALA A 484 15.78 -5.80 15.49
C ALA A 484 14.54 -6.72 15.40
N ILE A 485 14.72 -7.95 14.90
CA ILE A 485 13.65 -8.97 14.86
C ILE A 485 13.28 -9.47 16.26
N MET A 486 14.28 -9.71 17.13
CA MET A 486 14.10 -10.41 18.41
C MET A 486 13.89 -9.48 19.62
N SER A 487 14.32 -8.22 19.52
CA SER A 487 14.43 -7.28 20.62
C SER A 487 13.88 -5.90 20.23
N LEU A 488 12.73 -5.55 20.82
CA LEU A 488 11.95 -4.37 20.44
C LEU A 488 12.00 -3.25 21.48
N ASP A 489 12.64 -3.48 22.64
CA ASP A 489 12.91 -2.47 23.67
C ASP A 489 14.42 -2.22 23.81
N HIS A 490 14.77 -1.07 24.39
CA HIS A 490 16.16 -0.66 24.59
C HIS A 490 17.04 -1.75 25.23
N ILE A 491 16.59 -2.33 26.35
CA ILE A 491 17.42 -3.23 27.16
C ILE A 491 17.66 -4.52 26.41
N SER A 492 16.61 -5.14 25.84
CA SER A 492 16.76 -6.37 25.08
C SER A 492 17.54 -6.20 23.79
N TYR A 493 17.51 -5.02 23.15
CA TYR A 493 18.24 -4.75 21.90
C TYR A 493 19.73 -4.56 22.17
N GLU A 494 20.08 -3.71 23.14
CA GLU A 494 21.46 -3.52 23.60
C GLU A 494 22.09 -4.84 24.08
N ASP A 495 21.39 -5.62 24.90
CA ASP A 495 21.91 -6.90 25.39
C ASP A 495 22.02 -7.96 24.29
N CYS A 496 21.17 -7.92 23.26
CA CYS A 496 21.32 -8.76 22.07
C CYS A 496 22.59 -8.41 21.29
N LEU A 497 22.86 -7.12 21.04
CA LEU A 497 24.07 -6.70 20.34
C LEU A 497 25.35 -7.04 21.13
N LYS A 498 25.34 -6.86 22.46
CA LYS A 498 26.47 -7.27 23.32
C LYS A 498 26.72 -8.78 23.25
N GLN A 499 25.68 -9.60 23.33
CA GLN A 499 25.80 -11.06 23.22
C GLN A 499 26.31 -11.49 21.84
N TYR A 500 25.84 -10.86 20.77
CA TYR A 500 26.32 -11.14 19.40
C TYR A 500 27.79 -10.75 19.22
N TYR A 501 28.21 -9.62 19.79
CA TYR A 501 29.62 -9.19 19.79
C TYR A 501 30.50 -10.21 20.52
N ILE A 502 30.21 -10.53 21.78
CA ILE A 502 30.99 -11.49 22.60
C ILE A 502 31.09 -12.87 21.92
N LYS A 503 30.04 -13.32 21.24
CA LYS A 503 29.99 -14.63 20.56
C LYS A 503 30.87 -14.69 19.30
N HIS A 504 31.14 -13.55 18.65
CA HIS A 504 31.79 -13.51 17.33
C HIS A 504 33.11 -12.70 17.30
N TYR A 505 33.41 -11.95 18.37
CA TYR A 505 34.66 -11.24 18.62
C TYR A 505 35.08 -11.45 20.09
N PRO A 506 35.52 -12.67 20.47
CA PRO A 506 35.86 -13.06 21.84
C PRO A 506 37.25 -12.55 22.28
#